data_AF-A0A932X815-F1
#
_entry.id   AF-A0A932X815-F1
#
_cell.length_a   1.000
_cell.length_b   1.000
_cell.length_c   1.000
_cell.angle_alpha   90.00
_cell.angle_beta   90.00
_cell.angle_gamma   90.00
#
_symmetry.space_group_name_H-M   'P 1'
#
loop_
_entity.id
_entity.type
_entity.pdbx_description
1 polymer ?
#
loop_
_entity_poly.entity_id
_entity_poly.type
_entity_poly.pdbx_seq_one_letter_code
_entity_poly.pdbx_strand_id
1 'polypeptide(L)'
;MGPIFSNARTFDLDDPPAQTSDLGYAEVIVNVPIRRTFGRGQNAPPPTELPGFDGDGAAEFDDSTASLQTFHYHLPPELVGSVQPGHLVWVPFGKQTLQGVVVRLAAGAPVQTRPIKRLARPQPVLTPAQIALSFWIADYYVAPLSEAVKLFLPPGLLRKDEDDTGIRAKREEVITLRIAPQEIRQHLFGLGSQSKQALVLETLLAEPERTIPVAELQIRCDLRTASTLKALEKDELIHLGEEDVQLARSVYESQDAVLALRGVEKYRIVLDALAGADGPLWKSELYALVETNIGVLRDLHEAGLIGMVEKVRFRDPLAGRNYPRTWPPRLTDQQQSVWQTIRNASFAQPEELSPARFLLHGVTGSGKTEIYLHAIAETLARGRQAIALVPEIALTPQTVARFAGRFPDRVTVIHSGLSSGERYDVWRQARDGEIDVVVGPRSALFAPLPRLGLIILDEEHDPSYKQAAELWGSFSVFYDARTVARQMAELTGSALILGSATPSLEAYTETRSGGLHLLELPRRVMG
;
A
#
# COMPACT_ATOMS: atom_id res chain seq x y z
N MET A 1 -31.22 -3.48 -33.68
CA MET A 1 -31.19 -2.47 -32.61
C MET A 1 -29.77 -1.94 -32.56
N GLY A 2 -29.57 -0.64 -32.84
CA GLY A 2 -28.24 -0.02 -32.87
C GLY A 2 -27.58 0.03 -31.49
N PRO A 3 -26.26 0.28 -31.42
CA PRO A 3 -25.55 0.33 -30.15
C PRO A 3 -26.03 1.54 -29.34
N ILE A 4 -26.41 1.31 -28.07
CA ILE A 4 -26.80 2.32 -27.08
C ILE A 4 -25.56 3.07 -26.51
N PHE A 5 -24.39 2.86 -27.09
CA PHE A 5 -23.12 3.44 -26.64
C PHE A 5 -22.72 4.65 -27.49
N SER A 6 -23.27 5.84 -27.23
CA SER A 6 -22.67 7.06 -27.82
C SER A 6 -22.77 8.35 -27.00
N ASN A 7 -23.21 8.33 -25.73
CA ASN A 7 -23.35 9.56 -24.94
C ASN A 7 -22.46 9.65 -23.70
N ALA A 8 -21.47 8.77 -23.55
CA ALA A 8 -20.37 9.04 -22.63
C ALA A 8 -19.51 10.15 -23.27
N ARG A 9 -19.30 11.26 -22.55
CA ARG A 9 -18.28 12.26 -22.93
C ARG A 9 -16.98 11.51 -23.21
N THR A 10 -16.59 11.40 -24.48
CA THR A 10 -15.37 10.74 -24.90
C THR A 10 -14.21 11.50 -24.27
N PHE A 11 -13.61 10.93 -23.24
CA PHE A 11 -12.26 11.30 -22.83
C PHE A 11 -11.34 10.65 -23.86
N ASP A 12 -11.02 11.37 -24.93
CA ASP A 12 -9.96 10.95 -25.84
C ASP A 12 -8.65 11.00 -25.06
N LEU A 13 -8.12 9.81 -24.73
CA LEU A 13 -6.81 9.67 -24.09
C LEU A 13 -5.66 10.04 -25.04
N ASP A 14 -5.98 10.24 -26.33
CA ASP A 14 -5.03 10.52 -27.42
C ASP A 14 -4.98 12.01 -27.82
N ASP A 15 -5.71 12.90 -27.13
CA ASP A 15 -5.61 14.34 -27.39
C ASP A 15 -4.18 14.84 -27.03
N PRO A 16 -3.46 15.50 -27.95
CA PRO A 16 -2.11 15.99 -27.66
C PRO A 16 -2.17 16.95 -26.46
N PRO A 17 -1.23 16.87 -25.50
CA PRO A 17 -1.26 17.79 -24.37
C PRO A 17 -1.16 19.21 -24.90
N ALA A 18 -2.23 19.99 -24.72
CA ALA A 18 -2.18 21.43 -24.93
C ALA A 18 -0.95 21.96 -24.18
N GLN A 19 -0.18 22.86 -24.81
CA GLN A 19 1.02 23.43 -24.19
C GLN A 19 0.64 23.91 -22.78
N THR A 20 1.28 23.33 -21.76
CA THR A 20 0.88 23.42 -20.35
C THR A 20 0.84 24.85 -19.81
N SER A 21 1.43 25.81 -20.53
CA SER A 21 1.43 27.24 -20.22
C SER A 21 0.10 27.95 -20.45
N ASP A 22 -0.82 27.41 -21.27
CA ASP A 22 -2.10 28.07 -21.59
C ASP A 22 -3.28 27.54 -20.75
N LEU A 23 -3.05 26.54 -19.89
CA LEU A 23 -4.07 25.92 -19.05
C LEU A 23 -4.13 26.59 -17.67
N GLY A 24 -4.83 27.72 -17.59
CA GLY A 24 -4.97 28.53 -16.37
C GLY A 24 -6.05 28.06 -15.38
N TYR A 25 -6.87 27.07 -15.72
CA TYR A 25 -8.02 26.63 -14.91
C TYR A 25 -8.07 25.11 -14.74
N ALA A 26 -8.76 24.68 -13.69
CA ALA A 26 -8.94 23.29 -13.34
C ALA A 26 -10.39 23.00 -12.93
N GLU A 27 -10.89 21.84 -13.35
CA GLU A 27 -12.10 21.25 -12.80
C GLU A 27 -11.76 20.29 -11.68
N VAL A 28 -12.43 20.46 -10.55
CA VAL A 28 -12.14 19.76 -9.30
C VAL A 28 -13.39 19.13 -8.74
N ILE A 29 -13.32 17.85 -8.39
CA ILE A 29 -14.34 17.17 -7.60
C ILE A 29 -13.99 17.34 -6.12
N VAL A 30 -14.88 17.94 -5.34
CA VAL A 30 -14.71 18.07 -3.89
C VAL A 30 -15.47 16.97 -3.14
N ASN A 31 -14.92 16.53 -2.02
CA ASN A 31 -15.52 15.48 -1.20
C ASN A 31 -16.64 16.02 -0.29
N VAL A 32 -17.72 16.51 -0.89
CA VAL A 32 -18.92 16.95 -0.17
C VAL A 32 -20.12 16.19 -0.72
N PRO A 33 -20.98 15.59 0.13
CA PRO A 33 -22.26 15.09 -0.33
C PRO A 33 -23.09 16.27 -0.81
N ILE A 34 -23.16 16.49 -2.12
CA ILE A 34 -24.08 17.45 -2.72
C ILE A 34 -25.47 16.85 -2.52
N ARG A 35 -26.19 17.31 -1.50
CA ARG A 35 -27.59 16.96 -1.33
C ARG A 35 -28.34 17.54 -2.53
N ARG A 36 -28.76 16.68 -3.47
CA ARG A 36 -29.88 17.01 -4.35
C ARG A 36 -31.09 17.13 -3.44
N THR A 37 -31.45 18.34 -3.05
CA THR A 37 -32.80 18.60 -2.59
C THR A 37 -33.71 18.40 -3.79
N PHE A 38 -34.22 17.18 -3.96
CA PHE A 38 -35.48 17.01 -4.66
C PHE A 38 -36.47 17.87 -3.89
N GLY A 39 -36.95 18.95 -4.50
CA GLY A 39 -38.01 19.75 -3.91
C GLY A 39 -39.12 18.79 -3.49
N ARG A 40 -39.58 18.88 -2.24
CA ARG A 40 -40.79 18.19 -1.78
C ARG A 40 -41.98 18.73 -2.60
N GLY A 41 -42.14 18.24 -3.82
CA GLY A 41 -43.37 18.33 -4.56
C GLY A 41 -44.31 17.26 -4.00
N GLN A 42 -45.00 17.60 -2.91
CA GLN A 42 -46.12 16.90 -2.27
C GLN A 42 -45.90 15.42 -1.89
N ASN A 43 -46.40 15.03 -0.70
CA ASN A 43 -46.45 13.64 -0.24
C ASN A 43 -47.45 12.82 -1.09
N ALA A 44 -47.21 12.63 -2.38
CA ALA A 44 -47.91 11.65 -3.18
C ALA A 44 -47.10 10.34 -3.16
N PRO A 45 -47.74 9.17 -2.95
CA PRO A 45 -47.08 7.89 -3.22
C PRO A 45 -46.59 7.86 -4.68
N PRO A 46 -45.56 7.06 -5.00
CA PRO A 46 -45.14 6.88 -6.39
C PRO A 46 -46.37 6.53 -7.24
N PRO A 47 -46.54 7.12 -8.44
CA PRO A 47 -47.69 6.85 -9.28
C PRO A 47 -47.78 5.34 -9.53
N THR A 48 -48.96 4.78 -9.28
CA THR A 48 -49.24 3.35 -9.40
C THR A 48 -49.23 2.87 -10.86
N GLU A 49 -49.23 3.82 -11.81
CA GLU A 49 -49.15 3.57 -13.24
C GLU A 49 -47.90 4.26 -13.81
N LEU A 50 -47.09 3.49 -14.52
CA LEU A 50 -46.02 4.04 -15.36
C LEU A 50 -46.68 4.98 -16.38
N PRO A 51 -46.21 6.23 -16.55
CA PRO A 51 -46.78 7.12 -17.54
C PRO A 51 -46.69 6.48 -18.93
N GLY A 52 -47.81 6.49 -19.65
CA GLY A 52 -47.90 5.98 -21.01
C GLY A 52 -46.83 6.63 -21.89
N PHE A 53 -46.11 5.79 -22.63
CA PHE A 53 -45.17 6.21 -23.66
C PHE A 53 -45.97 6.70 -24.88
N ASP A 54 -46.48 7.92 -24.82
CA ASP A 54 -46.97 8.60 -26.01
C ASP A 54 -45.76 9.19 -26.73
N GLY A 55 -45.33 8.49 -27.79
CA GLY A 55 -44.31 8.96 -28.72
C GLY A 55 -44.75 10.27 -29.37
N ASP A 56 -43.79 11.19 -29.54
CA ASP A 56 -43.85 12.48 -30.26
C ASP A 56 -43.87 13.78 -29.43
N GLY A 57 -43.40 13.74 -28.18
CA GLY A 57 -42.90 14.93 -27.48
C GLY A 57 -41.38 14.97 -27.45
N ALA A 58 -40.72 15.70 -28.34
CA ALA A 58 -39.34 16.10 -28.14
C ALA A 58 -39.28 17.02 -26.92
N ALA A 59 -39.05 16.45 -25.74
CA ALA A 59 -38.71 17.22 -24.57
C ALA A 59 -37.37 17.92 -24.88
N GLU A 60 -37.41 19.25 -25.02
CA GLU A 60 -36.21 20.07 -24.94
C GLU A 60 -35.59 19.83 -23.55
N PHE A 61 -34.65 18.88 -23.50
CA PHE A 61 -33.80 18.70 -22.34
C PHE A 61 -32.86 19.90 -22.30
N ASP A 62 -33.13 20.81 -21.37
CA ASP A 62 -32.18 21.85 -20.99
C ASP A 62 -30.90 21.19 -20.46
N ASP A 63 -29.86 21.20 -21.29
CA ASP A 63 -28.50 20.69 -21.05
C ASP A 63 -27.83 21.36 -19.83
N SER A 64 -28.44 22.41 -19.27
CA SER A 64 -28.02 23.05 -18.02
C SER A 64 -28.23 22.18 -16.76
N THR A 65 -29.07 21.14 -16.84
CA THR A 65 -29.46 20.34 -15.65
C THR A 65 -28.59 19.11 -15.38
N ALA A 66 -27.63 18.78 -16.26
CA ALA A 66 -26.82 17.56 -16.15
C ALA A 66 -25.45 17.71 -15.45
N SER A 67 -24.98 18.92 -15.07
CA SER A 67 -23.52 19.13 -14.98
C SER A 67 -22.88 19.56 -13.65
N LEU A 68 -23.58 19.65 -12.51
CA LEU A 68 -22.94 20.13 -11.26
C LEU A 68 -22.28 19.00 -10.43
N GLN A 69 -21.34 18.25 -11.05
CA GLN A 69 -20.50 17.26 -10.35
C GLN A 69 -19.06 17.73 -10.10
N THR A 70 -18.62 18.77 -10.81
CA THR A 70 -17.28 19.37 -10.70
C THR A 70 -17.39 20.87 -10.38
N PHE A 71 -16.31 21.45 -9.88
CA PHE A 71 -16.20 22.88 -9.58
C PHE A 71 -14.98 23.47 -10.28
N HIS A 72 -15.11 24.69 -10.81
CA HIS A 72 -14.04 25.37 -11.54
C HIS A 72 -13.20 26.26 -10.61
N TYR A 73 -11.89 26.13 -10.71
CA TYR A 73 -10.89 26.92 -10.00
C TYR A 73 -9.85 27.46 -10.98
N HIS A 74 -9.26 28.62 -10.71
CA HIS A 74 -8.06 29.05 -11.44
C HIS A 74 -6.79 28.57 -10.73
N LEU A 75 -5.74 28.34 -11.51
CA LEU A 75 -4.41 28.00 -11.02
C LEU A 75 -3.64 29.29 -10.73
N PRO A 76 -3.15 29.50 -9.49
CA PRO A 76 -2.13 30.51 -9.22
C PRO A 76 -0.87 30.27 -10.09
N PRO A 77 -0.10 31.31 -10.43
CA PRO A 77 1.07 31.18 -11.32
C PRO A 77 2.08 30.10 -10.88
N GLU A 78 2.27 29.93 -9.57
CA GLU A 78 3.16 28.92 -8.98
C GLU A 78 2.70 27.46 -9.14
N LEU A 79 1.41 27.23 -9.46
CA LEU A 79 0.84 25.90 -9.68
C LEU A 79 0.68 25.54 -11.16
N VAL A 80 0.81 26.51 -12.07
CA VAL A 80 0.76 26.28 -13.52
C VAL A 80 1.91 25.36 -13.92
N GLY A 81 1.61 24.33 -14.71
CA GLY A 81 2.57 23.28 -15.10
C GLY A 81 2.91 22.25 -14.01
N SER A 82 2.59 22.50 -12.73
CA SER A 82 2.78 21.52 -11.64
C SER A 82 1.54 20.68 -11.37
N VAL A 83 0.34 21.23 -11.61
CA VAL A 83 -0.94 20.53 -11.46
C VAL A 83 -1.27 19.78 -12.75
N GLN A 84 -1.80 18.57 -12.61
CA GLN A 84 -2.33 17.74 -13.70
C GLN A 84 -3.55 16.96 -13.21
N PRO A 85 -4.40 16.41 -14.09
CA PRO A 85 -5.49 15.53 -13.71
C PRO A 85 -5.04 14.41 -12.77
N GLY A 86 -5.90 14.06 -11.81
CA GLY A 86 -5.63 13.12 -10.74
C GLY A 86 -4.96 13.72 -9.50
N HIS A 87 -4.48 14.97 -9.55
CA HIS A 87 -3.90 15.61 -8.37
C HIS A 87 -4.92 15.88 -7.26
N LEU A 88 -4.47 15.66 -6.03
CA LEU A 88 -5.20 16.08 -4.84
C LEU A 88 -4.80 17.51 -4.47
N VAL A 89 -5.78 18.40 -4.37
CA VAL A 89 -5.59 19.85 -4.15
C VAL A 89 -6.41 20.34 -2.97
N TRP A 90 -5.94 21.40 -2.31
CA TRP A 90 -6.73 22.16 -1.35
C TRP A 90 -7.43 23.31 -2.04
N VAL A 91 -8.75 23.37 -1.91
CA VAL A 91 -9.59 24.38 -2.57
C VAL A 91 -10.55 25.04 -1.59
N PRO A 92 -10.85 26.34 -1.74
CA PRO A 92 -11.90 26.99 -0.98
C PRO A 92 -13.27 26.50 -1.47
N PHE A 93 -14.16 26.15 -0.54
CA PHE A 93 -15.52 25.71 -0.84
C PHE A 93 -16.50 26.33 0.14
N GLY A 94 -17.28 27.33 -0.29
CA GLY A 94 -18.11 28.13 0.61
C GLY A 94 -17.26 28.88 1.64
N LYS A 95 -17.45 28.56 2.94
CA LYS A 95 -16.71 29.13 4.08
C LYS A 95 -15.54 28.26 4.57
N GLN A 96 -15.37 27.07 4.00
CA GLN A 96 -14.38 26.07 4.44
C GLN A 96 -13.33 25.82 3.36
N THR A 97 -12.27 25.11 3.72
CA THR A 97 -11.24 24.63 2.80
C THR A 97 -11.32 23.11 2.76
N LEU A 98 -11.40 22.53 1.57
CA LEU A 98 -11.57 21.09 1.40
C LEU A 98 -10.52 20.53 0.46
N GLN A 99 -10.29 19.23 0.57
CA GLN A 99 -9.59 18.50 -0.48
C GLN A 99 -10.52 18.16 -1.64
N GLY A 100 -9.98 18.32 -2.84
CA GLY A 100 -10.61 17.89 -4.07
C GLY A 100 -9.62 17.25 -5.04
N VAL A 101 -10.13 16.47 -5.97
CA VAL A 101 -9.34 15.82 -7.02
C VAL A 101 -9.53 16.59 -8.32
N VAL A 102 -8.43 17.03 -8.92
CA VAL A 102 -8.44 17.64 -10.24
C VAL A 102 -8.79 16.57 -11.26
N VAL A 103 -9.81 16.78 -12.10
CA VAL A 103 -10.22 15.82 -13.14
C VAL A 103 -9.94 16.30 -14.55
N ARG A 104 -9.85 17.62 -14.75
CA ARG A 104 -9.58 18.23 -16.05
C ARG A 104 -8.87 19.56 -15.87
N LEU A 105 -8.01 19.91 -16.82
CA LEU A 105 -7.45 21.25 -16.98
C LEU A 105 -8.11 21.96 -18.16
N ALA A 106 -8.21 23.29 -18.09
CA ALA A 106 -8.87 24.10 -19.10
C ALA A 106 -8.17 25.46 -19.26
N ALA A 107 -8.24 26.03 -20.46
CA ALA A 107 -7.74 27.38 -20.75
C ALA A 107 -8.67 28.49 -20.21
N GLY A 108 -9.95 28.17 -19.94
CA GLY A 108 -10.94 29.11 -19.44
C GLY A 108 -11.94 28.45 -18.48
N ALA A 109 -12.69 29.27 -17.76
CA ALA A 109 -13.80 28.81 -16.92
C ALA A 109 -15.11 29.52 -17.31
N PRO A 110 -16.25 28.80 -17.32
CA PRO A 110 -17.56 29.37 -17.66
C PRO A 110 -18.13 30.26 -16.53
N VAL A 111 -17.47 30.30 -15.38
CA VAL A 111 -17.92 30.98 -14.17
C VAL A 111 -16.76 31.72 -13.50
N GLN A 112 -17.08 32.69 -12.64
CA GLN A 112 -16.07 33.30 -11.77
C GLN A 112 -15.49 32.25 -10.81
N THR A 113 -14.17 32.19 -10.72
CA THR A 113 -13.47 31.14 -9.98
C THR A 113 -12.71 31.70 -8.78
N ARG A 114 -12.46 30.83 -7.81
CA ARG A 114 -11.49 31.05 -6.73
C ARG A 114 -10.18 30.33 -7.06
N PRO A 115 -9.04 30.71 -6.46
CA PRO A 115 -7.78 30.03 -6.70
C PRO A 115 -7.77 28.64 -6.03
N ILE A 116 -7.09 27.68 -6.66
CA ILE A 116 -6.55 26.52 -5.94
C ILE A 116 -5.52 27.02 -4.93
N LYS A 117 -5.58 26.57 -3.67
CA LYS A 117 -4.64 27.04 -2.63
C LYS A 117 -3.27 26.42 -2.77
N ARG A 118 -3.21 25.09 -2.93
CA ARG A 118 -1.96 24.30 -3.02
C ARG A 118 -2.25 22.84 -3.36
N LEU A 119 -1.21 22.12 -3.76
CA LEU A 119 -1.22 20.65 -3.82
C LEU A 119 -1.30 20.05 -2.40
N ALA A 120 -2.14 19.04 -2.22
CA ALA A 120 -2.21 18.24 -1.00
C ALA A 120 -1.21 17.07 -1.01
N ARG A 121 -0.78 16.65 -2.21
CA ARG A 121 0.24 15.64 -2.47
C ARG A 121 1.04 16.02 -3.72
N PRO A 122 2.34 15.67 -3.78
CA PRO A 122 3.19 15.98 -4.92
C PRO A 122 2.89 15.13 -6.17
N GLN A 123 2.21 14.00 -6.01
CA GLN A 123 1.89 13.07 -7.09
C GLN A 123 0.36 12.92 -7.19
N PRO A 124 -0.16 12.61 -8.39
CA PRO A 124 -1.56 12.24 -8.57
C PRO A 124 -1.99 11.09 -7.66
N VAL A 125 -3.26 11.11 -7.28
CA VAL A 125 -3.92 10.05 -6.52
C VAL A 125 -4.83 9.19 -7.39
N LEU A 126 -5.12 9.61 -8.63
CA LEU A 126 -5.84 8.83 -9.63
C LEU A 126 -5.07 8.83 -10.94
N THR A 127 -5.18 7.73 -11.68
CA THR A 127 -4.73 7.64 -13.08
C THR A 127 -5.80 8.17 -14.04
N PRO A 128 -5.45 8.53 -15.29
CA PRO A 128 -6.42 8.93 -16.31
C PRO A 128 -7.54 7.89 -16.52
N ALA A 129 -7.19 6.61 -16.60
CA ALA A 129 -8.16 5.52 -16.74
C ALA A 129 -9.13 5.44 -15.55
N GLN A 130 -8.65 5.68 -14.31
CA GLN A 130 -9.52 5.71 -13.13
C GLN A 130 -10.45 6.93 -13.12
N ILE A 131 -9.99 8.08 -13.62
CA ILE A 131 -10.84 9.28 -13.78
C ILE A 131 -11.95 8.97 -14.80
N ALA A 132 -11.60 8.49 -15.98
CA ALA A 132 -12.56 8.12 -17.02
C ALA A 132 -13.56 7.06 -16.51
N LEU A 133 -13.07 6.02 -15.83
CA LEU A 133 -13.91 4.99 -15.23
C LEU A 133 -14.83 5.56 -14.14
N SER A 134 -14.39 6.55 -13.35
CA SER A 134 -15.24 7.20 -12.35
C SER A 134 -16.42 7.93 -13.00
N PHE A 135 -16.19 8.62 -14.11
CA PHE A 135 -17.27 9.26 -14.89
C PHE A 135 -18.23 8.21 -15.45
N TRP A 136 -17.71 7.14 -16.04
CA TRP A 136 -18.53 6.05 -16.57
C TRP A 136 -19.37 5.38 -15.46
N ILE A 137 -18.78 5.11 -14.30
CA ILE A 137 -19.51 4.53 -13.14
C ILE A 137 -20.62 5.48 -12.69
N ALA A 138 -20.34 6.77 -12.59
CA ALA A 138 -21.30 7.78 -12.16
C ALA A 138 -22.50 7.87 -13.11
N ASP A 139 -22.24 7.80 -14.42
CA ASP A 139 -23.26 7.82 -15.46
C ASP A 139 -24.06 6.49 -15.49
N TYR A 140 -23.36 5.37 -15.69
CA TYR A 140 -23.96 4.05 -15.86
C TYR A 140 -24.79 3.59 -14.65
N TYR A 141 -24.33 3.89 -13.44
CA TYR A 141 -25.04 3.53 -12.20
C TYR A 141 -25.85 4.68 -11.60
N VAL A 142 -25.92 5.84 -12.27
CA VAL A 142 -26.61 7.04 -11.79
C VAL A 142 -26.18 7.40 -10.36
N ALA A 143 -24.87 7.40 -10.12
CA ALA A 143 -24.26 7.62 -8.82
C ALA A 143 -23.56 8.99 -8.75
N PRO A 144 -23.42 9.60 -7.55
CA PRO A 144 -22.62 10.81 -7.41
C PRO A 144 -21.16 10.54 -7.81
N LEU A 145 -20.61 11.36 -8.72
CA LEU A 145 -19.23 11.21 -9.18
C LEU A 145 -18.20 11.26 -8.05
N SER A 146 -18.44 12.07 -7.01
CA SER A 146 -17.60 12.09 -5.81
C SER A 146 -17.52 10.74 -5.10
N GLU A 147 -18.59 9.93 -5.17
CA GLU A 147 -18.66 8.59 -4.59
C GLU A 147 -18.02 7.56 -5.51
N ALA A 148 -18.17 7.70 -6.83
CA ALA A 148 -17.44 6.89 -7.80
C ALA A 148 -15.92 7.06 -7.66
N VAL A 149 -15.45 8.30 -7.54
CA VAL A 149 -14.03 8.62 -7.30
C VAL A 149 -13.49 8.00 -6.01
N LYS A 150 -14.29 7.96 -4.94
CA LYS A 150 -13.87 7.37 -3.65
C LYS A 150 -13.57 5.89 -3.74
N LEU A 151 -14.12 5.15 -4.71
CA LEU A 151 -13.83 3.73 -4.87
C LEU A 151 -12.33 3.48 -5.10
N PHE A 152 -11.64 4.43 -5.74
CA PHE A 152 -10.22 4.35 -6.08
C PHE A 152 -9.28 4.89 -5.01
N LEU A 153 -9.81 5.46 -3.92
CA LEU A 153 -9.03 6.12 -2.88
C LEU A 153 -9.08 5.30 -1.58
N PRO A 154 -7.96 5.19 -0.84
CA PRO A 154 -7.97 4.50 0.43
C PRO A 154 -8.73 5.32 1.47
N PRO A 155 -9.34 4.66 2.46
CA PRO A 155 -10.06 5.36 3.52
C PRO A 155 -9.14 6.35 4.24
N GLY A 156 -9.66 7.52 4.61
CA GLY A 156 -8.91 8.54 5.35
C GLY A 156 -7.83 9.30 4.54
N LEU A 157 -7.79 9.11 3.21
CA LEU A 157 -6.96 9.96 2.34
C LEU A 157 -7.56 11.37 2.19
N LEU A 158 -8.86 11.45 1.88
CA LEU A 158 -9.58 12.71 1.68
C LEU A 158 -9.91 13.36 3.03
N ARG A 159 -9.28 14.49 3.31
CA ARG A 159 -9.46 15.27 4.54
C ARG A 159 -10.51 16.36 4.39
N LYS A 160 -11.17 16.68 5.50
CA LYS A 160 -12.14 17.78 5.60
C LYS A 160 -11.55 19.03 6.26
N ASP A 161 -10.39 18.92 6.91
CA ASP A 161 -9.72 20.03 7.62
C ASP A 161 -8.20 19.93 7.52
N GLU A 162 -7.49 21.06 7.61
CA GLU A 162 -6.02 21.13 7.55
C GLU A 162 -5.36 20.49 8.77
N ASP A 163 -6.01 20.57 9.94
CA ASP A 163 -5.56 19.99 11.22
C ASP A 163 -5.83 18.48 11.34
N ASP A 164 -6.55 17.88 10.39
CA ASP A 164 -6.78 16.43 10.36
C ASP A 164 -5.47 15.68 10.08
N THR A 165 -5.05 14.84 11.02
CA THR A 165 -3.80 14.09 10.92
C THR A 165 -3.84 13.08 9.77
N GLY A 166 -5.02 12.61 9.36
CA GLY A 166 -5.28 11.68 8.25
C GLY A 166 -4.44 10.40 8.27
N ILE A 167 -4.67 9.50 7.31
CA ILE A 167 -3.80 8.32 7.18
C ILE A 167 -2.53 8.70 6.43
N ARG A 168 -1.39 8.31 7.01
CA ARG A 168 -0.06 8.51 6.45
C ARG A 168 0.70 7.19 6.46
N ALA A 169 1.76 7.16 5.65
CA ALA A 169 2.74 6.09 5.73
C ALA A 169 3.29 6.02 7.15
N LYS A 170 3.31 4.83 7.76
CA LYS A 170 3.87 4.65 9.10
C LYS A 170 5.37 4.98 9.01
N ARG A 171 5.86 5.85 9.89
CA ARG A 171 7.28 6.12 10.02
C ARG A 171 7.79 5.49 11.30
N GLU A 172 8.96 4.88 11.22
CA GLU A 172 9.59 4.21 12.35
C GLU A 172 11.11 4.33 12.20
N GLU A 173 11.80 4.40 13.34
CA GLU A 173 13.26 4.43 13.35
C GLU A 173 13.81 3.05 12.97
N VAL A 174 14.69 3.03 11.97
CA VAL A 174 15.54 1.89 11.65
C VAL A 174 16.85 2.07 12.38
N ILE A 175 17.22 1.03 13.12
CA ILE A 175 18.44 0.97 13.92
C ILE A 175 19.45 0.11 13.17
N THR A 176 20.66 0.63 12.98
CA THR A 176 21.73 -0.05 12.25
C THR A 176 23.00 -0.05 13.09
N LEU A 177 23.69 -1.18 13.18
CA LEU A 177 25.01 -1.23 13.81
C LEU A 177 26.03 -0.49 12.91
N ARG A 178 26.82 0.42 13.49
CA ARG A 178 27.83 1.21 12.76
C ARG A 178 29.27 0.72 12.93
N ILE A 179 29.48 -0.21 13.85
CA ILE A 179 30.78 -0.79 14.18
C ILE A 179 30.81 -2.26 13.79
N ALA A 180 32.01 -2.83 13.63
CA ALA A 180 32.11 -4.27 13.38
C ALA A 180 31.71 -5.05 14.65
N PRO A 181 31.05 -6.21 14.55
CA PRO A 181 30.68 -7.02 15.72
C PRO A 181 31.85 -7.34 16.65
N GLN A 182 33.07 -7.52 16.13
CA GLN A 182 34.25 -7.79 16.97
C GLN A 182 34.70 -6.58 17.81
N GLU A 183 34.33 -5.35 17.41
CA GLU A 183 34.74 -4.11 18.06
C GLU A 183 33.81 -3.71 19.22
N ILE A 184 32.64 -4.36 19.35
CA ILE A 184 31.61 -4.03 20.36
C ILE A 184 32.23 -3.93 21.76
N ARG A 185 33.01 -4.93 22.17
CA ARG A 185 33.60 -4.97 23.52
C ARG A 185 34.53 -3.80 23.79
N GLN A 186 35.34 -3.39 22.80
CA GLN A 186 36.24 -2.25 22.92
C GLN A 186 35.46 -0.94 23.13
N HIS A 187 34.37 -0.75 22.39
CA HIS A 187 33.55 0.46 22.49
C HIS A 187 32.73 0.54 23.79
N LEU A 188 32.38 -0.60 24.40
CA LEU A 188 31.64 -0.62 25.67
C LEU A 188 32.43 0.00 26.84
N PHE A 189 33.77 -0.03 26.82
CA PHE A 189 34.60 0.62 27.85
C PHE A 189 34.41 2.14 27.90
N GLY A 190 34.02 2.76 26.79
CA GLY A 190 33.75 4.20 26.72
C GLY A 190 32.37 4.61 27.24
N LEU A 191 31.49 3.64 27.55
CA LEU A 191 30.09 3.87 27.88
C LEU A 191 29.77 3.64 29.37
N GLY A 192 28.57 4.04 29.78
CA GLY A 192 28.05 3.77 31.12
C GLY A 192 28.51 4.75 32.21
N SER A 193 28.29 4.38 33.46
CA SER A 193 28.58 5.23 34.62
C SER A 193 30.09 5.26 34.92
N GLN A 194 30.63 6.46 35.14
CA GLN A 194 32.03 6.63 35.59
C GLN A 194 32.11 6.51 37.11
N SER A 195 31.92 5.29 37.62
CA SER A 195 32.03 5.04 39.06
C SER A 195 33.49 5.01 39.52
N LYS A 196 33.74 5.45 40.75
CA LYS A 196 35.07 5.37 41.37
C LYS A 196 35.59 3.91 41.45
N GLN A 197 34.68 2.94 41.53
CA GLN A 197 35.01 1.51 41.49
C GLN A 197 35.52 1.07 40.10
N ALA A 198 34.84 1.47 39.03
CA ALA A 198 35.28 1.17 37.67
C ALA A 198 36.63 1.83 37.35
N LEU A 199 36.84 3.08 37.78
CA LEU A 199 38.10 3.80 37.58
C LEU A 199 39.29 3.13 38.28
N VAL A 200 39.10 2.58 39.49
CA VAL A 200 40.13 1.81 40.20
C VAL A 200 40.51 0.55 39.42
N LEU A 201 39.54 -0.22 38.96
CA LEU A 201 39.81 -1.44 38.18
C LEU A 201 40.45 -1.12 36.82
N GLU A 202 40.04 -0.05 36.14
CA GLU A 202 40.67 0.42 34.90
C GLU A 202 42.14 0.82 35.11
N THR A 203 42.44 1.49 36.22
CA THR A 203 43.81 1.88 36.57
C THR A 203 44.68 0.65 36.84
N LEU A 204 44.14 -0.37 37.52
CA LEU A 204 44.84 -1.64 37.74
C LEU A 204 45.00 -2.45 36.44
N LEU A 205 43.99 -2.45 35.57
CA LEU A 205 44.03 -3.13 34.27
C LEU A 205 45.04 -2.52 33.29
N ALA A 206 45.42 -1.25 33.46
CA ALA A 206 46.48 -0.62 32.68
C ALA A 206 47.87 -1.20 33.02
N GLU A 207 48.04 -1.71 34.25
CA GLU A 207 49.30 -2.27 34.77
C GLU A 207 49.02 -3.58 35.54
N PRO A 208 48.51 -4.65 34.87
CA PRO A 208 47.84 -5.78 35.53
C PRO A 208 48.75 -6.67 36.39
N GLU A 209 50.06 -6.64 36.15
CA GLU A 209 51.05 -7.39 36.94
C GLU A 209 51.68 -6.54 38.06
N ARG A 210 51.34 -5.25 38.14
CA ARG A 210 51.93 -4.31 39.10
C ARG A 210 51.04 -4.19 40.34
N THR A 211 51.64 -4.33 41.52
CA THR A 211 51.02 -3.85 42.76
C THR A 211 51.13 -2.32 42.82
N ILE A 212 49.99 -1.63 42.91
CA ILE A 212 49.92 -0.17 42.93
C ILE A 212 49.71 0.30 44.39
N PRO A 213 50.54 1.22 44.91
CA PRO A 213 50.36 1.76 46.26
C PRO A 213 48.97 2.40 46.46
N VAL A 214 48.36 2.19 47.63
CA VAL A 214 47.04 2.73 47.98
C VAL A 214 47.01 4.26 47.83
N ALA A 215 48.08 4.94 48.24
CA ALA A 215 48.20 6.40 48.11
C ALA A 215 48.19 6.86 46.64
N GLU A 216 48.79 6.08 45.74
CA GLU A 216 48.79 6.37 44.30
C GLU A 216 47.39 6.20 43.70
N LEU A 217 46.66 5.13 44.04
CA LEU A 217 45.28 4.93 43.61
C LEU A 217 44.32 5.98 44.17
N GLN A 218 44.52 6.41 45.43
CA GLN A 218 43.71 7.47 46.03
C GLN A 218 43.83 8.79 45.26
N ILE A 219 45.03 9.13 44.80
CA ILE A 219 45.27 10.32 43.98
C ILE A 219 44.69 10.14 42.58
N ARG A 220 45.04 9.03 41.88
CA ARG A 220 44.62 8.79 40.49
C ARG A 220 43.10 8.67 40.34
N CYS A 221 42.41 8.12 41.34
CA CYS A 221 40.96 7.86 41.29
C CYS A 221 40.12 8.82 42.16
N ASP A 222 40.72 9.88 42.73
CA ASP A 222 40.07 10.83 43.65
C ASP A 222 39.34 10.14 44.83
N LEU A 223 39.98 9.17 45.48
CA LEU A 223 39.37 8.45 46.60
C LEU A 223 39.67 9.18 47.92
N ARG A 224 38.63 9.71 48.56
CA ARG A 224 38.74 10.37 49.88
C ARG A 224 38.84 9.39 51.05
N THR A 225 38.37 8.16 50.86
CA THR A 225 38.28 7.12 51.88
C THR A 225 38.58 5.76 51.26
N ALA A 226 39.09 4.82 52.07
CA ALA A 226 39.35 3.44 51.65
C ALA A 226 38.07 2.60 51.46
N SER A 227 36.88 3.18 51.63
CA SER A 227 35.59 2.47 51.52
C SER A 227 35.36 1.86 50.13
N THR A 228 35.80 2.54 49.06
CA THR A 228 35.70 2.03 47.68
C THR A 228 36.58 0.80 47.47
N LEU A 229 37.82 0.83 47.99
CA LEU A 229 38.76 -0.29 47.90
C LEU A 229 38.28 -1.49 48.73
N LYS A 230 37.79 -1.26 49.94
CA LYS A 230 37.21 -2.31 50.80
C LYS A 230 35.97 -2.96 50.18
N ALA A 231 35.15 -2.19 49.45
CA ALA A 231 34.01 -2.75 48.73
C ALA A 231 34.46 -3.66 47.57
N LEU A 232 35.45 -3.23 46.78
CA LEU A 232 36.01 -4.03 45.68
C LEU A 232 36.74 -5.29 46.17
N GLU A 233 37.41 -5.22 47.32
CA GLU A 233 38.04 -6.36 47.99
C GLU A 233 36.98 -7.36 48.47
N LYS A 234 35.90 -6.88 49.10
CA LYS A 234 34.79 -7.71 49.55
C LYS A 234 34.13 -8.47 48.38
N ASP A 235 34.05 -7.86 47.21
CA ASP A 235 33.52 -8.48 45.99
C ASP A 235 34.57 -9.36 45.27
N GLU A 236 35.75 -9.56 45.87
CA GLU A 236 36.86 -10.40 45.36
C GLU A 236 37.37 -9.97 43.98
N LEU A 237 37.27 -8.68 43.66
CA LEU A 237 37.83 -8.07 42.44
C LEU A 237 39.27 -7.58 42.70
N ILE A 238 39.44 -7.10 43.93
CA ILE A 238 40.60 -6.63 44.69
C ILE A 238 41.46 -7.62 45.49
N HIS A 239 42.79 -7.53 45.48
CA HIS A 239 43.57 -7.85 46.69
C HIS A 239 44.10 -6.55 47.30
N LEU A 240 43.72 -6.26 48.54
CA LEU A 240 44.14 -5.08 49.30
C LEU A 240 45.16 -5.50 50.36
N GLY A 241 46.43 -5.15 50.17
CA GLY A 241 47.49 -5.29 51.16
C GLY A 241 47.50 -4.12 52.16
N GLU A 242 48.51 -4.08 53.05
CA GLU A 242 48.66 -3.00 54.03
C GLU A 242 48.92 -1.64 53.36
N GLU A 243 49.68 -1.62 52.26
CA GLU A 243 50.04 -0.39 51.54
C GLU A 243 49.82 -0.45 50.02
N ASP A 244 49.45 -1.60 49.45
CA ASP A 244 49.34 -1.84 48.02
C ASP A 244 48.04 -2.55 47.60
N VAL A 245 47.75 -2.48 46.30
CA VAL A 245 46.55 -3.07 45.68
C VAL A 245 46.95 -3.75 44.38
N GLN A 246 46.39 -4.94 44.12
CA GLN A 246 46.49 -5.64 42.84
C GLN A 246 45.17 -6.29 42.45
N LEU A 247 45.05 -6.72 41.19
CA LEU A 247 43.90 -7.50 40.72
C LEU A 247 43.88 -8.88 41.42
N ALA A 248 42.70 -9.30 41.88
CA ALA A 248 42.50 -10.65 42.43
C ALA A 248 42.10 -11.67 41.36
N ARG A 249 41.70 -11.22 40.17
CA ARG A 249 41.19 -12.04 39.08
C ARG A 249 42.03 -11.87 37.82
N SER A 250 41.80 -12.75 36.84
CA SER A 250 42.44 -12.61 35.54
C SER A 250 42.06 -11.27 34.88
N VAL A 251 42.93 -10.76 34.00
CA VAL A 251 42.67 -9.55 33.20
C VAL A 251 41.30 -9.61 32.53
N TYR A 252 40.93 -10.79 32.00
CA TYR A 252 39.65 -11.02 31.33
C TYR A 252 38.45 -10.86 32.28
N GLU A 253 38.50 -11.48 33.46
CA GLU A 253 37.41 -11.39 34.45
C GLU A 253 37.31 -10.00 35.07
N SER A 254 38.43 -9.31 35.27
CA SER A 254 38.46 -7.93 35.74
C SER A 254 37.92 -6.95 34.69
N GLN A 255 38.16 -7.20 33.40
CA GLN A 255 37.52 -6.46 32.31
C GLN A 255 35.99 -6.64 32.33
N ASP A 256 35.49 -7.86 32.51
CA ASP A 256 34.04 -8.10 32.63
C ASP A 256 33.44 -7.41 33.87
N ALA A 257 34.17 -7.37 34.99
CA ALA A 257 33.74 -6.65 36.18
C ALA A 257 33.63 -5.13 35.97
N VAL A 258 34.54 -4.52 35.20
CA VAL A 258 34.47 -3.10 34.82
C VAL A 258 33.22 -2.82 33.99
N LEU A 259 32.94 -3.67 33.00
CA LEU A 259 31.75 -3.53 32.15
C LEU A 259 30.45 -3.64 32.99
N ALA A 260 30.42 -4.57 33.95
CA ALA A 260 29.31 -4.71 34.89
C ALA A 260 29.14 -3.47 35.78
N LEU A 261 30.23 -2.94 36.36
CA LEU A 261 30.21 -1.74 37.23
C LEU A 261 29.79 -0.48 36.48
N ARG A 262 30.13 -0.36 35.20
CA ARG A 262 29.66 0.73 34.33
C ARG A 262 28.19 0.58 33.95
N GLY A 263 27.58 -0.58 34.22
CA GLY A 263 26.20 -0.87 33.86
C GLY A 263 25.98 -0.91 32.36
N VAL A 264 26.98 -1.35 31.59
CA VAL A 264 26.92 -1.34 30.12
C VAL A 264 26.20 -2.54 29.52
N GLU A 265 25.78 -3.51 30.34
CA GLU A 265 25.01 -4.68 29.90
C GLU A 265 23.76 -4.29 29.11
N LYS A 266 23.07 -3.23 29.51
CA LYS A 266 21.91 -2.67 28.78
C LYS A 266 22.27 -2.21 27.35
N TYR A 267 23.51 -1.78 27.12
CA TYR A 267 24.02 -1.39 25.80
C TYR A 267 24.46 -2.62 25.00
N ARG A 268 25.18 -3.55 25.66
CA ARG A 268 25.69 -4.78 25.04
C ARG A 268 24.55 -5.63 24.46
N ILE A 269 23.48 -5.84 25.22
CA ILE A 269 22.31 -6.60 24.76
C ILE A 269 21.74 -6.04 23.44
N VAL A 270 21.70 -4.72 23.29
CA VAL A 270 21.24 -4.06 22.06
C VAL A 270 22.22 -4.26 20.90
N LEU A 271 23.52 -4.06 21.14
CA LEU A 271 24.56 -4.20 20.10
C LEU A 271 24.68 -5.65 19.61
N ASP A 272 24.59 -6.62 20.52
CA ASP A 272 24.63 -8.05 20.19
C ASP A 272 23.40 -8.46 19.35
N ALA A 273 22.21 -7.96 19.70
CA ALA A 273 21.00 -8.22 18.92
C ALA A 273 21.08 -7.63 17.49
N LEU A 274 21.68 -6.45 17.35
CA LEU A 274 21.91 -5.85 16.03
C LEU A 274 23.01 -6.59 15.25
N ALA A 275 24.04 -7.09 15.92
CA ALA A 275 25.12 -7.86 15.30
C ALA A 275 24.66 -9.25 14.82
N GLY A 276 23.71 -9.86 15.52
CA GLY A 276 23.13 -11.16 15.17
C GLY A 276 22.04 -11.10 14.10
N ALA A 277 21.59 -9.91 13.70
CA ALA A 277 20.59 -9.75 12.65
C ALA A 277 21.23 -9.70 11.25
N ASP A 278 20.55 -10.25 10.25
CA ASP A 278 20.95 -10.18 8.83
C ASP A 278 20.68 -8.78 8.21
N GLY A 279 20.98 -7.72 8.96
CA GLY A 279 20.79 -6.33 8.54
C GLY A 279 20.19 -5.42 9.61
N PRO A 280 19.76 -4.22 9.22
CA PRO A 280 19.20 -3.24 10.13
C PRO A 280 17.83 -3.68 10.65
N LEU A 281 17.53 -3.35 11.92
CA LEU A 281 16.28 -3.71 12.57
C LEU A 281 15.36 -2.51 12.71
N TRP A 282 14.05 -2.71 12.58
CA TRP A 282 13.08 -1.70 13.01
C TRP A 282 13.11 -1.57 14.53
N LYS A 283 12.91 -0.35 15.05
CA LYS A 283 12.89 -0.10 16.51
C LYS A 283 11.95 -1.04 17.27
N SER A 284 10.76 -1.32 16.74
CA SER A 284 9.83 -2.25 17.40
C SER A 284 10.32 -3.69 17.39
N GLU A 285 11.05 -4.11 16.33
CA GLU A 285 11.60 -5.47 16.24
C GLU A 285 12.72 -5.61 17.26
N LEU A 286 13.59 -4.61 17.36
CA LEU A 286 14.61 -4.55 18.39
C LEU A 286 13.98 -4.61 19.79
N TYR A 287 12.91 -3.85 20.05
CA TYR A 287 12.18 -3.89 21.33
C TYR A 287 11.49 -5.24 21.59
N ALA A 288 11.16 -6.00 20.55
CA ALA A 288 10.58 -7.34 20.69
C ALA A 288 11.66 -8.41 20.94
N LEU A 289 12.89 -8.18 20.46
CA LEU A 289 14.02 -9.09 20.64
C LEU A 289 14.73 -8.89 21.98
N VAL A 290 14.81 -7.64 22.46
CA VAL A 290 15.55 -7.29 23.67
C VAL A 290 14.81 -6.27 24.54
N GLU A 291 14.99 -6.39 25.84
CA GLU A 291 14.49 -5.42 26.81
C GLU A 291 15.33 -4.14 26.75
N THR A 292 14.80 -3.09 26.12
CA THR A 292 15.51 -1.82 25.95
C THR A 292 14.52 -0.65 25.89
N ASN A 293 15.05 0.58 25.85
CA ASN A 293 14.25 1.79 25.77
C ASN A 293 14.96 2.87 24.94
N ILE A 294 14.25 3.97 24.66
CA ILE A 294 14.74 5.03 23.76
C ILE A 294 15.95 5.78 24.33
N GLY A 295 16.13 5.83 25.65
CA GLY A 295 17.31 6.43 26.27
C GLY A 295 18.57 5.63 25.93
N VAL A 296 18.50 4.30 26.05
CA VAL A 296 19.62 3.40 25.69
C VAL A 296 20.01 3.55 24.21
N LEU A 297 19.02 3.63 23.32
CA LEU A 297 19.28 3.85 21.90
C LEU A 297 19.92 5.23 21.63
N ARG A 298 19.48 6.28 22.32
CA ARG A 298 20.08 7.63 22.18
C ARG A 298 21.53 7.66 22.62
N ASP A 299 21.86 7.09 23.79
CA ASP A 299 23.24 6.99 24.28
C ASP A 299 24.15 6.29 23.25
N LEU A 300 23.69 5.15 22.71
CA LEU A 300 24.41 4.38 21.69
C LEU A 300 24.59 5.16 20.39
N HIS A 301 23.59 5.97 20.01
CA HIS A 301 23.64 6.79 18.81
C HIS A 301 24.61 7.97 18.96
N GLU A 302 24.57 8.65 20.12
CA GLU A 302 25.49 9.74 20.47
C GLU A 302 26.94 9.26 20.55
N ALA A 303 27.16 8.05 21.06
CA ALA A 303 28.45 7.38 21.04
C ALA A 303 28.89 6.89 19.64
N GLY A 304 28.05 7.07 18.61
CA GLY A 304 28.35 6.71 17.23
C GLY A 304 28.28 5.21 16.93
N LEU A 305 27.86 4.37 17.87
CA LEU A 305 27.86 2.91 17.73
C LEU A 305 26.68 2.40 16.91
N ILE A 306 25.57 3.14 16.90
CA ILE A 306 24.40 2.84 16.08
C ILE A 306 23.98 4.04 15.24
N GLY A 307 23.38 3.77 14.09
CA GLY A 307 22.65 4.73 13.29
C GLY A 307 21.16 4.65 13.60
N MET A 308 20.52 5.81 13.76
CA MET A 308 19.07 5.93 13.86
C MET A 308 18.58 6.78 12.71
N VAL A 309 17.76 6.19 11.84
CA VAL A 309 17.18 6.89 10.70
C VAL A 309 15.69 6.63 10.69
N GLU A 310 14.89 7.70 10.69
CA GLU A 310 13.45 7.57 10.46
C GLU A 310 13.22 7.12 9.02
N LYS A 311 12.64 5.93 8.85
CA LYS A 311 12.23 5.41 7.54
C LYS A 311 10.74 5.12 7.54
N VAL A 312 10.17 5.08 6.34
CA VAL A 312 8.79 4.61 6.17
C VAL A 312 8.76 3.10 6.36
N ARG A 313 7.99 2.62 7.32
CA ARG A 313 7.71 1.21 7.52
C ARG A 313 6.40 0.85 6.83
N PHE A 314 6.47 -0.10 5.90
CA PHE A 314 5.29 -0.61 5.21
C PHE A 314 4.59 -1.64 6.07
N ARG A 315 3.27 -1.52 6.19
CA ARG A 315 2.42 -2.56 6.77
C ARG A 315 2.02 -3.50 5.64
N ASP A 316 2.86 -4.48 5.37
CA ASP A 316 2.58 -5.51 4.37
C ASP A 316 1.58 -6.53 4.93
N PRO A 317 0.40 -6.73 4.30
CA PRO A 317 -0.57 -7.75 4.69
C PRO A 317 -0.05 -9.18 4.73
N LEU A 318 1.03 -9.46 3.99
CA LEU A 318 1.65 -10.77 3.90
C LEU A 318 2.86 -10.95 4.84
N ALA A 319 3.27 -9.89 5.54
CA ALA A 319 4.42 -9.93 6.44
C ALA A 319 4.25 -10.96 7.57
N GLY A 320 5.37 -11.59 7.95
CA GLY A 320 5.40 -12.60 9.01
C GLY A 320 4.81 -13.96 8.64
N ARG A 321 4.43 -14.16 7.36
CA ARG A 321 3.98 -15.46 6.84
C ARG A 321 5.02 -16.02 5.87
N ASN A 322 5.34 -17.30 6.01
CA ASN A 322 6.24 -17.99 5.10
C ASN A 322 5.42 -18.65 3.97
N TYR A 323 5.57 -18.14 2.76
CA TYR A 323 5.00 -18.72 1.55
C TYR A 323 6.11 -19.35 0.73
N PRO A 324 6.29 -20.69 0.76
CA PRO A 324 7.37 -21.33 0.02
C PRO A 324 7.18 -21.08 -1.47
N ARG A 325 8.29 -20.76 -2.15
CA ARG A 325 8.28 -20.55 -3.59
C ARG A 325 7.80 -21.81 -4.32
N THR A 326 6.89 -21.61 -5.27
CA THR A 326 6.34 -22.69 -6.11
C THR A 326 6.73 -22.48 -7.57
N TRP A 327 6.70 -23.57 -8.35
CA TRP A 327 7.01 -23.56 -9.78
C TRP A 327 5.78 -23.97 -10.60
N PRO A 328 5.62 -23.46 -11.83
CA PRO A 328 4.50 -23.85 -12.69
C PRO A 328 4.60 -25.36 -13.02
N PRO A 329 3.53 -26.14 -12.81
CA PRO A 329 3.48 -27.52 -13.25
C PRO A 329 3.40 -27.58 -14.78
N ARG A 330 3.66 -28.77 -15.34
CA ARG A 330 3.39 -29.00 -16.77
C ARG A 330 1.88 -28.96 -17.01
N LEU A 331 1.44 -28.07 -17.90
CA LEU A 331 0.05 -28.02 -18.34
C LEU A 331 -0.31 -29.30 -19.09
N THR A 332 -1.54 -29.77 -18.89
CA THR A 332 -2.13 -30.82 -19.75
C THR A 332 -2.28 -30.29 -21.18
N ASP A 333 -2.41 -31.17 -22.18
CA ASP A 333 -2.57 -30.75 -23.59
C ASP A 333 -3.78 -29.81 -23.77
N GLN A 334 -4.85 -30.04 -23.01
CA GLN A 334 -6.03 -29.19 -23.05
C GLN A 334 -5.78 -27.81 -22.45
N GLN A 335 -5.14 -27.75 -21.27
CA GLN A 335 -4.74 -26.50 -20.66
C GLN A 335 -3.74 -25.74 -21.53
N GLN A 336 -2.81 -26.44 -22.17
CA GLN A 336 -1.82 -25.87 -23.07
C GLN A 336 -2.48 -25.24 -24.30
N SER A 337 -3.51 -25.88 -24.88
CA SER A 337 -4.30 -25.33 -25.98
C SER A 337 -5.04 -24.06 -25.56
N VAL A 338 -5.76 -24.10 -24.44
CA VAL A 338 -6.44 -22.93 -23.85
C VAL A 338 -5.46 -21.79 -23.59
N TRP A 339 -4.31 -22.11 -23.00
CA TRP A 339 -3.26 -21.14 -22.71
C TRP A 339 -2.70 -20.51 -23.98
N GLN A 340 -2.43 -21.28 -25.03
CA GLN A 340 -1.95 -20.74 -26.31
C GLN A 340 -2.96 -19.79 -26.95
N THR A 341 -4.26 -20.09 -26.87
CA THR A 341 -5.31 -19.20 -27.38
C THR A 341 -5.31 -17.86 -26.64
N ILE A 342 -5.29 -17.88 -25.30
CA ILE A 342 -5.19 -16.66 -24.48
C ILE A 342 -3.89 -15.92 -24.82
N ARG A 343 -2.77 -16.64 -24.89
CA ARG A 343 -1.46 -16.05 -25.14
C ARG A 343 -1.43 -15.30 -26.47
N ASN A 344 -1.97 -15.92 -27.52
CA ASN A 344 -1.93 -15.37 -28.87
C ASN A 344 -2.91 -14.20 -29.02
N ALA A 345 -4.13 -14.33 -28.51
CA ALA A 345 -5.13 -13.28 -28.63
C ALA A 345 -4.84 -12.05 -27.76
N SER A 346 -4.26 -12.23 -26.56
CA SER A 346 -4.00 -11.12 -25.63
C SER A 346 -2.63 -10.47 -25.81
N PHE A 347 -1.65 -11.15 -26.43
CA PHE A 347 -0.25 -10.73 -26.34
C PHE A 347 0.60 -10.88 -27.60
N ALA A 348 0.01 -11.20 -28.77
CA ALA A 348 0.79 -11.47 -30.00
C ALA A 348 1.03 -10.27 -30.92
N GLN A 349 0.30 -9.15 -30.83
CA GLN A 349 0.55 -7.98 -31.70
C GLN A 349 0.39 -6.63 -30.99
N PRO A 350 1.20 -5.60 -31.31
CA PRO A 350 1.19 -4.31 -30.62
C PRO A 350 0.20 -3.27 -31.17
N GLU A 351 -0.34 -3.46 -32.38
CA GLU A 351 -0.83 -2.30 -33.16
C GLU A 351 -2.33 -2.13 -33.28
N GLU A 352 -3.20 -3.13 -33.04
CA GLU A 352 -4.64 -2.86 -33.12
C GLU A 352 -5.52 -3.94 -32.49
N LEU A 353 -6.69 -3.47 -32.02
CA LEU A 353 -7.92 -4.17 -31.63
C LEU A 353 -8.12 -4.40 -30.13
N SER A 354 -9.34 -3.99 -29.72
CA SER A 354 -10.04 -4.20 -28.46
C SER A 354 -9.45 -5.26 -27.51
N PRO A 355 -9.43 -5.01 -26.19
CA PRO A 355 -8.93 -5.97 -25.21
C PRO A 355 -9.57 -7.34 -25.39
N ALA A 356 -8.75 -8.38 -25.49
CA ALA A 356 -9.23 -9.75 -25.60
C ALA A 356 -9.94 -10.19 -24.31
N ARG A 357 -11.13 -10.79 -24.47
CA ARG A 357 -12.00 -11.18 -23.35
C ARG A 357 -12.39 -12.64 -23.48
N PHE A 358 -12.28 -13.38 -22.39
CA PHE A 358 -12.48 -14.82 -22.40
C PHE A 358 -13.46 -15.23 -21.31
N LEU A 359 -14.29 -16.22 -21.63
CA LEU A 359 -14.99 -17.03 -20.64
C LEU A 359 -14.26 -18.37 -20.54
N LEU A 360 -13.52 -18.59 -19.45
CA LEU A 360 -12.89 -19.86 -19.12
C LEU A 360 -13.88 -20.76 -18.36
N HIS A 361 -14.60 -21.58 -19.11
CA HIS A 361 -15.57 -22.55 -18.60
C HIS A 361 -14.89 -23.87 -18.25
N GLY A 362 -14.70 -24.14 -16.96
CA GLY A 362 -14.00 -25.36 -16.52
C GLY A 362 -14.51 -25.90 -15.20
N VAL A 363 -14.82 -27.21 -15.18
CA VAL A 363 -15.30 -27.92 -13.99
C VAL A 363 -14.30 -27.77 -12.83
N THR A 364 -14.77 -27.82 -11.58
CA THR A 364 -13.88 -27.75 -10.41
C THR A 364 -12.80 -28.83 -10.48
N GLY A 365 -11.54 -28.45 -10.29
CA GLY A 365 -10.38 -29.33 -10.43
C GLY A 365 -9.83 -29.48 -11.86
N SER A 366 -10.37 -28.76 -12.85
CA SER A 366 -9.81 -28.69 -14.22
C SER A 366 -8.53 -27.86 -14.34
N GLY A 367 -8.14 -27.18 -13.26
CA GLY A 367 -6.93 -26.35 -13.19
C GLY A 367 -7.06 -24.97 -13.81
N LYS A 368 -8.26 -24.36 -13.78
CA LYS A 368 -8.48 -22.94 -14.17
C LYS A 368 -7.47 -22.00 -13.53
N THR A 369 -7.20 -22.17 -12.24
CA THR A 369 -6.21 -21.39 -11.48
C THR A 369 -4.83 -21.41 -12.14
N GLU A 370 -4.44 -22.52 -12.76
CA GLU A 370 -3.13 -22.61 -13.40
C GLU A 370 -3.06 -21.80 -14.68
N ILE A 371 -4.15 -21.74 -15.44
CA ILE A 371 -4.28 -20.81 -16.57
C ILE A 371 -4.16 -19.37 -16.10
N TYR A 372 -4.78 -19.01 -14.97
CA TYR A 372 -4.65 -17.66 -14.39
C TYR A 372 -3.20 -17.33 -14.02
N LEU A 373 -2.51 -18.25 -13.34
CA LEU A 373 -1.12 -18.05 -12.93
C LEU A 373 -0.18 -17.96 -14.15
N HIS A 374 -0.42 -18.71 -15.22
CA HIS A 374 0.29 -18.55 -16.48
C HIS A 374 0.03 -17.19 -17.14
N ALA A 375 -1.24 -16.75 -17.18
CA ALA A 375 -1.61 -15.45 -17.72
C ALA A 375 -0.97 -14.28 -16.95
N ILE A 376 -0.94 -14.37 -15.62
CA ILE A 376 -0.26 -13.39 -14.78
C ILE A 376 1.24 -13.40 -15.08
N ALA A 377 1.90 -14.57 -15.07
CA ALA A 377 3.33 -14.67 -15.34
C ALA A 377 3.74 -14.01 -16.67
N GLU A 378 2.96 -14.23 -17.72
CA GLU A 378 3.14 -13.67 -19.06
C GLU A 378 2.90 -12.15 -19.10
N THR A 379 1.92 -11.66 -18.34
CA THR A 379 1.63 -10.22 -18.16
C THR A 379 2.79 -9.53 -17.46
N LEU A 380 3.27 -10.14 -16.37
CA LEU A 380 4.41 -9.66 -15.59
C LEU A 380 5.71 -9.64 -16.40
N ALA A 381 5.91 -10.64 -17.27
CA ALA A 381 7.07 -10.72 -18.16
C ALA A 381 7.12 -9.56 -19.18
N ARG A 382 5.99 -8.90 -19.45
CA ARG A 382 5.90 -7.69 -20.29
C ARG A 382 5.96 -6.38 -19.49
N GLY A 383 6.28 -6.44 -18.20
CA GLY A 383 6.32 -5.28 -17.31
C GLY A 383 4.95 -4.68 -17.00
N ARG A 384 3.86 -5.41 -17.31
CA ARG A 384 2.48 -5.06 -16.96
C ARG A 384 2.06 -5.70 -15.65
N GLN A 385 1.00 -5.17 -15.05
CA GLN A 385 0.47 -5.56 -13.75
C GLN A 385 -0.87 -6.30 -13.91
N ALA A 386 -1.31 -7.04 -12.88
CA ALA A 386 -2.52 -7.84 -12.94
C ALA A 386 -3.40 -7.70 -11.69
N ILE A 387 -4.71 -7.80 -11.89
CA ILE A 387 -5.71 -7.94 -10.81
C ILE A 387 -6.33 -9.33 -10.91
N ALA A 388 -6.38 -10.06 -9.80
CA ALA A 388 -7.12 -11.30 -9.68
C ALA A 388 -8.21 -11.16 -8.62
N LEU A 389 -9.45 -11.04 -9.08
CA LEU A 389 -10.62 -11.03 -8.23
C LEU A 389 -11.03 -12.46 -7.90
N VAL A 390 -11.23 -12.71 -6.62
CA VAL A 390 -11.76 -13.97 -6.08
C VAL A 390 -12.89 -13.63 -5.10
N PRO A 391 -13.96 -14.43 -4.99
CA PRO A 391 -15.00 -14.18 -4.00
C PRO A 391 -14.42 -14.07 -2.58
N GLU A 392 -14.99 -13.22 -1.73
CA GLU A 392 -14.42 -12.91 -0.40
C GLU A 392 -14.23 -14.18 0.46
N ILE A 393 -15.20 -15.09 0.41
CA ILE A 393 -15.14 -16.39 1.10
C ILE A 393 -14.10 -17.35 0.50
N ALA A 394 -13.71 -17.15 -0.77
CA ALA A 394 -12.75 -17.98 -1.49
C ALA A 394 -11.30 -17.46 -1.37
N LEU A 395 -11.11 -16.27 -0.78
CA LEU A 395 -9.81 -15.70 -0.44
C LEU A 395 -9.19 -16.37 0.79
N THR A 396 -9.16 -17.70 0.77
CA THR A 396 -8.59 -18.51 1.84
C THR A 396 -7.06 -18.34 1.90
N PRO A 397 -6.41 -18.65 3.05
CA PRO A 397 -4.96 -18.69 3.14
C PRO A 397 -4.30 -19.57 2.07
N GLN A 398 -4.97 -20.63 1.62
CA GLN A 398 -4.49 -21.51 0.55
C GLN A 398 -4.47 -20.80 -0.80
N THR A 399 -5.54 -20.06 -1.14
CA THR A 399 -5.59 -19.24 -2.36
C THR A 399 -4.48 -18.21 -2.36
N VAL A 400 -4.34 -17.45 -1.27
CA VAL A 400 -3.27 -16.45 -1.09
C VAL A 400 -1.89 -17.09 -1.24
N ALA A 401 -1.65 -18.23 -0.59
CA ALA A 401 -0.38 -18.94 -0.65
C ALA A 401 0.00 -19.37 -2.08
N ARG A 402 -0.97 -19.71 -2.93
CA ARG A 402 -0.69 -20.05 -4.34
C ARG A 402 -0.15 -18.85 -5.11
N PHE A 403 -0.78 -17.69 -4.99
CA PHE A 403 -0.31 -16.48 -5.68
C PHE A 403 1.02 -15.99 -5.10
N ALA A 404 1.12 -15.87 -3.77
CA ALA A 404 2.33 -15.41 -3.09
C ALA A 404 3.53 -16.35 -3.33
N GLY A 405 3.31 -17.66 -3.29
CA GLY A 405 4.36 -18.64 -3.58
C GLY A 405 4.76 -18.66 -5.06
N ARG A 406 3.86 -18.34 -6.00
CA ARG A 406 4.18 -18.26 -7.43
C ARG A 406 4.93 -16.98 -7.81
N PHE A 407 4.62 -15.86 -7.14
CA PHE A 407 5.22 -14.56 -7.40
C PHE A 407 5.70 -13.90 -6.09
N PRO A 408 6.78 -14.41 -5.48
CA PRO A 408 7.34 -13.84 -4.26
C PRO A 408 7.64 -12.34 -4.42
N ASP A 409 7.36 -11.56 -3.39
CA ASP A 409 7.62 -10.11 -3.29
C ASP A 409 6.93 -9.22 -4.35
N ARG A 410 6.03 -9.79 -5.17
CA ARG A 410 5.32 -9.07 -6.24
C ARG A 410 3.80 -9.04 -6.07
N VAL A 411 3.28 -9.79 -5.10
CA VAL A 411 1.84 -9.96 -4.85
C VAL A 411 1.46 -9.27 -3.55
N THR A 412 0.28 -8.65 -3.55
CA THR A 412 -0.41 -8.23 -2.33
C THR A 412 -1.84 -8.73 -2.32
N VAL A 413 -2.45 -8.68 -1.14
CA VAL A 413 -3.84 -9.09 -0.94
C VAL A 413 -4.64 -7.94 -0.35
N ILE A 414 -5.80 -7.65 -0.94
CA ILE A 414 -6.79 -6.73 -0.39
C ILE A 414 -7.95 -7.55 0.18
N HIS A 415 -8.37 -7.27 1.41
CA HIS A 415 -9.59 -7.83 2.01
C HIS A 415 -10.18 -6.90 3.08
N SER A 416 -11.40 -7.21 3.52
CA SER A 416 -12.15 -6.42 4.52
C SER A 416 -11.40 -6.28 5.85
N GLY A 417 -10.74 -7.35 6.29
CA GLY A 417 -9.95 -7.41 7.53
C GLY A 417 -8.68 -6.56 7.58
N LEU A 418 -8.26 -5.89 6.51
CA LEU A 418 -7.12 -4.98 6.55
C LEU A 418 -7.44 -3.73 7.39
N SER A 419 -6.49 -3.25 8.18
CA SER A 419 -6.55 -1.94 8.81
C SER A 419 -6.53 -0.83 7.75
N SER A 420 -7.01 0.36 8.11
CA SER A 420 -6.97 1.51 7.20
C SER A 420 -5.53 1.94 6.86
N GLY A 421 -4.57 1.63 7.73
CA GLY A 421 -3.15 1.80 7.49
C GLY A 421 -2.56 0.85 6.45
N GLU A 422 -2.87 -0.44 6.55
CA GLU A 422 -2.48 -1.46 5.56
C GLU A 422 -3.11 -1.16 4.20
N ARG A 423 -4.40 -0.81 4.16
CA ARG A 423 -5.06 -0.40 2.90
C ARG A 423 -4.37 0.79 2.23
N TYR A 424 -3.96 1.78 3.01
CA TYR A 424 -3.22 2.94 2.49
C TYR A 424 -1.84 2.53 1.94
N ASP A 425 -1.12 1.67 2.65
CA ASP A 425 0.22 1.24 2.22
C ASP A 425 0.12 0.41 0.93
N VAL A 426 -0.80 -0.56 0.85
CA VAL A 426 -1.06 -1.36 -0.35
C VAL A 426 -1.48 -0.48 -1.53
N TRP A 427 -2.41 0.45 -1.31
CA TRP A 427 -2.84 1.39 -2.35
C TRP A 427 -1.67 2.22 -2.89
N ARG A 428 -0.81 2.73 -2.00
CA ARG A 428 0.34 3.54 -2.37
C ARG A 428 1.36 2.71 -3.15
N GLN A 429 1.69 1.51 -2.68
CA GLN A 429 2.64 0.61 -3.36
C GLN A 429 2.13 0.21 -4.74
N ALA A 430 0.83 -0.10 -4.87
CA ALA A 430 0.21 -0.37 -6.17
C ALA A 430 0.33 0.84 -7.11
N ARG A 431 0.00 2.04 -6.61
CA ARG A 431 0.06 3.31 -7.36
C ARG A 431 1.47 3.64 -7.83
N ASP A 432 2.44 3.45 -6.95
CA ASP A 432 3.85 3.75 -7.23
C ASP A 432 4.51 2.64 -8.08
N GLY A 433 3.78 1.55 -8.36
CA GLY A 433 4.21 0.46 -9.21
C GLY A 433 5.19 -0.51 -8.53
N GLU A 434 5.23 -0.53 -7.19
CA GLU A 434 6.07 -1.40 -6.36
C GLU A 434 5.47 -2.82 -6.21
N ILE A 435 4.18 -2.98 -6.47
CA ILE A 435 3.48 -4.28 -6.47
C ILE A 435 2.94 -4.53 -7.86
N ASP A 436 3.08 -5.76 -8.36
CA ASP A 436 2.64 -6.10 -9.71
C ASP A 436 1.32 -6.89 -9.77
N VAL A 437 0.95 -7.56 -8.69
CA VAL A 437 -0.26 -8.39 -8.64
C VAL A 437 -1.09 -8.07 -7.40
N VAL A 438 -2.36 -7.74 -7.60
CA VAL A 438 -3.33 -7.53 -6.52
C VAL A 438 -4.35 -8.65 -6.56
N VAL A 439 -4.49 -9.37 -5.44
CA VAL A 439 -5.49 -10.42 -5.26
C VAL A 439 -6.52 -9.96 -4.23
N GLY A 440 -7.82 -10.17 -4.45
CA GLY A 440 -8.81 -9.81 -3.45
C GLY A 440 -10.26 -9.94 -3.92
N PRO A 441 -11.23 -9.50 -3.10
CA PRO A 441 -12.64 -9.46 -3.48
C PRO A 441 -12.90 -8.30 -4.44
N ARG A 442 -14.18 -8.04 -4.74
CA ARG A 442 -14.62 -6.97 -5.66
C ARG A 442 -13.92 -5.61 -5.49
N SER A 443 -13.59 -5.20 -4.27
CA SER A 443 -12.96 -3.91 -3.99
C SER A 443 -11.52 -3.81 -4.50
N ALA A 444 -10.84 -4.95 -4.71
CA ALA A 444 -9.49 -4.99 -5.27
C ALA A 444 -9.43 -4.47 -6.72
N LEU A 445 -10.56 -4.47 -7.44
CA LEU A 445 -10.68 -3.94 -8.80
C LEU A 445 -10.25 -2.47 -8.89
N PHE A 446 -10.42 -1.70 -7.81
CA PHE A 446 -10.11 -0.27 -7.79
C PHE A 446 -8.67 0.03 -7.38
N ALA A 447 -7.81 -0.98 -7.25
CA ALA A 447 -6.40 -0.78 -6.98
C ALA A 447 -5.72 0.02 -8.12
N PRO A 448 -4.90 1.04 -7.80
CA PRO A 448 -4.29 1.91 -8.80
C PRO A 448 -3.06 1.27 -9.44
N LEU A 449 -3.25 0.36 -10.39
CA LEU A 449 -2.13 -0.26 -11.12
C LEU A 449 -1.85 0.52 -12.42
N PRO A 450 -0.79 1.36 -12.48
CA PRO A 450 -0.53 2.24 -13.63
C PRO A 450 -0.27 1.51 -14.94
N ARG A 451 0.14 0.24 -14.88
CA ARG A 451 0.44 -0.60 -16.06
C ARG A 451 -0.45 -1.85 -16.09
N LEU A 452 -1.71 -1.73 -15.66
CA LEU A 452 -2.66 -2.85 -15.70
C LEU A 452 -2.73 -3.44 -17.11
N GLY A 453 -2.53 -4.75 -17.21
CA GLY A 453 -2.60 -5.49 -18.48
C GLY A 453 -3.48 -6.74 -18.43
N LEU A 454 -3.93 -7.14 -17.24
CA LEU A 454 -4.76 -8.33 -17.06
C LEU A 454 -5.71 -8.17 -15.87
N ILE A 455 -6.97 -8.50 -16.09
CA ILE A 455 -7.99 -8.63 -15.04
C ILE A 455 -8.54 -10.05 -15.10
N ILE A 456 -8.57 -10.72 -13.95
CA ILE A 456 -9.15 -12.06 -13.80
C ILE A 456 -10.29 -11.96 -12.80
N LEU A 457 -11.41 -12.60 -13.09
CA LEU A 457 -12.51 -12.82 -12.15
C LEU A 457 -12.74 -14.32 -12.02
N ASP A 458 -12.34 -14.91 -10.89
CA ASP A 458 -12.64 -16.31 -10.60
C ASP A 458 -14.05 -16.45 -10.03
N GLU A 459 -14.67 -17.59 -10.34
CA GLU A 459 -16.08 -17.87 -10.04
C GLU A 459 -17.01 -16.71 -10.40
N GLU A 460 -16.93 -16.23 -11.64
CA GLU A 460 -17.61 -14.99 -12.09
C GLU A 460 -19.13 -14.95 -11.83
N HIS A 461 -19.79 -16.12 -11.79
CA HIS A 461 -21.22 -16.20 -11.47
C HIS A 461 -21.55 -15.76 -10.04
N ASP A 462 -20.57 -15.69 -9.15
CA ASP A 462 -20.77 -15.44 -7.72
C ASP A 462 -21.49 -14.08 -7.49
N PRO A 463 -22.60 -14.07 -6.74
CA PRO A 463 -23.38 -12.85 -6.51
C PRO A 463 -22.64 -11.78 -5.70
N SER A 464 -21.60 -12.14 -4.94
CA SER A 464 -20.80 -11.20 -4.14
C SER A 464 -20.10 -10.13 -4.98
N TYR A 465 -19.92 -10.36 -6.29
CA TYR A 465 -19.40 -9.35 -7.23
C TYR A 465 -20.36 -8.17 -7.44
N LYS A 466 -21.65 -8.32 -7.12
CA LYS A 466 -22.60 -7.21 -7.12
C LYS A 466 -22.61 -6.53 -5.75
N GLN A 467 -22.31 -5.23 -5.72
CA GLN A 467 -22.46 -4.43 -4.51
C GLN A 467 -23.95 -4.19 -4.21
N ALA A 468 -24.49 -4.96 -3.27
CA ALA A 468 -25.85 -4.84 -2.80
C ALA A 468 -25.97 -3.85 -1.63
N ALA A 469 -27.13 -3.19 -1.54
CA ALA A 469 -27.50 -2.38 -0.38
C ALA A 469 -27.91 -3.29 0.77
N GLU A 470 -26.97 -3.68 1.64
CA GLU A 470 -27.34 -4.42 2.86
C GLU A 470 -28.13 -3.51 3.83
N LEU A 471 -27.93 -2.19 3.74
CA LEU A 471 -28.63 -1.15 4.49
C LEU A 471 -28.80 0.09 3.59
N TRP A 472 -30.03 0.63 3.51
CA TRP A 472 -30.31 1.86 2.77
C TRP A 472 -29.49 3.02 3.36
N GLY A 473 -28.63 3.64 2.54
CA GLY A 473 -27.73 4.73 2.96
C GLY A 473 -26.30 4.31 3.30
N SER A 474 -25.95 3.03 3.28
CA SER A 474 -24.58 2.55 3.56
C SER A 474 -23.62 2.65 2.38
N PHE A 475 -24.13 2.60 1.15
CA PHE A 475 -23.34 2.73 -0.07
C PHE A 475 -24.01 3.71 -1.03
N SER A 476 -23.20 4.49 -1.74
CA SER A 476 -23.67 5.46 -2.73
C SER A 476 -23.42 5.01 -4.17
N VAL A 477 -22.79 3.85 -4.37
CA VAL A 477 -22.55 3.21 -5.67
C VAL A 477 -22.86 1.72 -5.57
N PHE A 478 -23.77 1.21 -6.39
CA PHE A 478 -24.21 -0.19 -6.41
C PHE A 478 -23.67 -0.93 -7.65
N TYR A 479 -22.35 -0.85 -7.84
CA TYR A 479 -21.70 -1.38 -9.02
C TYR A 479 -21.69 -2.92 -9.06
N ASP A 480 -21.56 -3.48 -10.26
CA ASP A 480 -21.21 -4.88 -10.48
C ASP A 480 -19.75 -4.96 -10.92
N ALA A 481 -18.91 -5.66 -10.16
CA ALA A 481 -17.48 -5.77 -10.44
C ALA A 481 -17.20 -6.37 -11.83
N ARG A 482 -18.06 -7.26 -12.35
CA ARG A 482 -17.91 -7.83 -13.69
C ARG A 482 -18.06 -6.74 -14.76
N THR A 483 -19.09 -5.92 -14.64
CA THR A 483 -19.35 -4.83 -15.59
C THR A 483 -18.29 -3.76 -15.51
N VAL A 484 -17.89 -3.36 -14.30
CA VAL A 484 -16.79 -2.39 -14.11
C VAL A 484 -15.47 -2.95 -14.64
N ALA A 485 -15.18 -4.24 -14.46
CA ALA A 485 -13.98 -4.88 -14.98
C ALA A 485 -13.93 -4.90 -16.52
N ARG A 486 -15.07 -5.12 -17.19
CA ARG A 486 -15.16 -4.97 -18.66
C ARG A 486 -14.80 -3.56 -19.10
N GLN A 487 -15.40 -2.54 -18.47
CA GLN A 487 -15.09 -1.15 -18.82
C GLN A 487 -13.64 -0.78 -18.50
N MET A 488 -13.10 -1.27 -17.38
CA MET A 488 -11.71 -1.05 -17.01
C MET A 488 -10.76 -1.71 -18.01
N ALA A 489 -11.08 -2.92 -18.48
CA ALA A 489 -10.33 -3.62 -19.53
C ALA A 489 -10.34 -2.82 -20.83
N GLU A 490 -11.48 -2.25 -21.23
CA GLU A 490 -11.59 -1.33 -22.38
C GLU A 490 -10.69 -0.11 -22.24
N LEU A 491 -10.79 0.61 -21.13
CA LEU A 491 -10.04 1.85 -20.90
C LEU A 491 -8.53 1.64 -20.77
N THR A 492 -8.09 0.43 -20.41
CA THR A 492 -6.67 0.13 -20.18
C THR A 492 -6.05 -0.77 -21.25
N GLY A 493 -6.86 -1.30 -22.18
CA GLY A 493 -6.42 -2.35 -23.10
C GLY A 493 -5.98 -3.64 -22.39
N SER A 494 -6.51 -3.91 -21.20
CA SER A 494 -6.17 -5.11 -20.42
C SER A 494 -6.94 -6.33 -20.92
N ALA A 495 -6.31 -7.49 -20.97
CA ALA A 495 -7.04 -8.73 -21.19
C ALA A 495 -7.99 -9.03 -20.01
N LEU A 496 -9.14 -9.63 -20.29
CA LEU A 496 -10.14 -10.02 -19.29
C LEU A 496 -10.39 -11.53 -19.32
N ILE A 497 -10.22 -12.21 -18.19
CA ILE A 497 -10.54 -13.63 -18.05
C ILE A 497 -11.65 -13.78 -17.01
N LEU A 498 -12.83 -14.19 -17.45
CA LEU A 498 -13.94 -14.59 -16.60
C LEU A 498 -13.89 -16.11 -16.42
N GLY A 499 -13.62 -16.56 -15.21
CA GLY A 499 -13.46 -17.96 -14.90
C GLY A 499 -14.66 -18.54 -14.16
N SER A 500 -15.15 -19.70 -14.58
CA SER A 500 -16.21 -20.36 -13.84
C SER A 500 -16.37 -21.84 -14.15
N ALA A 501 -16.80 -22.62 -13.15
CA ALA A 501 -17.35 -23.96 -13.38
C ALA A 501 -18.81 -23.95 -13.82
N THR A 502 -19.55 -22.90 -13.47
CA THR A 502 -20.98 -22.71 -13.78
C THR A 502 -21.19 -21.27 -14.22
N PRO A 503 -20.86 -20.92 -15.47
CA PRO A 503 -20.96 -19.55 -15.97
C PRO A 503 -22.34 -18.93 -15.77
N SER A 504 -22.38 -17.63 -15.53
CA SER A 504 -23.61 -16.84 -15.53
C SER A 504 -24.28 -16.90 -16.91
N LEU A 505 -25.60 -16.72 -16.94
CA LEU A 505 -26.36 -16.74 -18.17
C LEU A 505 -25.92 -15.58 -19.09
N GLU A 506 -25.60 -14.43 -18.49
CA GLU A 506 -25.12 -13.23 -19.14
C GLU A 506 -23.78 -13.48 -19.83
N ALA A 507 -22.77 -13.98 -19.12
CA ALA A 507 -21.45 -14.26 -19.70
C ALA A 507 -21.55 -15.35 -20.77
N TYR A 508 -22.32 -16.42 -20.53
CA TYR A 508 -22.48 -17.48 -21.52
C TYR A 508 -23.20 -16.97 -22.78
N THR A 509 -24.21 -16.12 -22.64
CA THR A 509 -24.91 -15.51 -23.79
C THR A 509 -23.99 -14.56 -24.56
N GLU A 510 -23.15 -13.81 -23.86
CA GLU A 510 -22.15 -12.91 -24.47
C GLU A 510 -21.14 -13.67 -25.35
N THR A 511 -20.81 -14.92 -25.00
CA THR A 511 -19.99 -15.77 -25.90
C THR A 511 -20.70 -16.09 -27.22
N ARG A 512 -22.03 -16.25 -27.19
CA ARG A 512 -22.83 -16.57 -28.39
C ARG A 512 -22.98 -15.37 -29.31
N SER A 513 -22.96 -14.16 -28.76
CA SER A 513 -22.98 -12.90 -29.53
C SER A 513 -21.59 -12.42 -29.95
N GLY A 514 -20.52 -13.17 -29.60
CA GLY A 514 -19.13 -12.85 -29.97
C GLY A 514 -18.44 -11.80 -29.10
N GLY A 515 -19.04 -11.39 -27.96
CA GLY A 515 -18.43 -10.44 -27.03
C GLY A 515 -17.36 -11.07 -26.11
N LEU A 516 -17.41 -12.40 -25.95
CA LEU A 516 -16.42 -13.19 -25.20
C LEU A 516 -15.98 -14.41 -26.01
N HIS A 517 -14.69 -14.74 -25.95
CA HIS A 517 -14.17 -16.00 -26.47
C HIS A 517 -14.35 -17.12 -25.43
N LEU A 518 -15.19 -18.12 -25.75
CA LEU A 518 -15.38 -19.29 -24.89
C LEU A 518 -14.17 -20.23 -24.96
N LEU A 519 -13.63 -20.60 -23.80
CA LEU A 519 -12.53 -21.57 -23.64
C LEU A 519 -12.95 -22.64 -22.63
N GLU A 520 -12.88 -23.92 -23.02
CA GLU A 520 -13.44 -25.00 -22.21
C GLU A 520 -12.39 -25.95 -21.63
N LEU A 521 -12.56 -26.28 -20.35
CA LEU A 521 -11.82 -27.30 -19.59
C LEU A 521 -12.79 -28.28 -18.89
N PRO A 522 -13.42 -29.21 -19.62
CA PRO A 522 -14.48 -30.10 -19.13
C PRO A 522 -13.97 -31.25 -18.27
N ARG A 523 -12.65 -31.53 -18.26
CA ARG A 523 -12.05 -32.66 -17.53
C ARG A 523 -11.28 -32.16 -16.32
N ARG A 524 -11.39 -32.88 -15.20
CA ARG A 524 -10.53 -32.68 -14.03
C ARG A 524 -9.10 -33.12 -14.37
N VAL A 525 -8.11 -32.41 -13.84
CA VAL A 525 -6.74 -32.90 -13.81
C VAL A 525 -6.72 -33.99 -12.75
N MET A 526 -6.70 -35.25 -13.17
CA MET A 526 -6.36 -36.34 -12.24
C MET A 526 -4.88 -36.15 -11.90
N GLY A 527 -4.59 -36.04 -10.61
CA GLY A 527 -3.23 -35.86 -10.09
C GLY A 527 -2.33 -37.04 -10.39
#